data_AF-A0AAU3Q8H5-F1
#
_entry.id   AF-A0AAU3Q8H5-F1
#
_cell.length_a   1.000
_cell.length_b   1.000
_cell.length_c   1.000
_cell.angle_alpha   90.00
_cell.angle_beta   90.00
_cell.angle_gamma   90.00
#
_symmetry.space_group_name_H-M   'P 1'
#
loop_
_entity.id
_entity.type
_entity.pdbx_description
1 polymer ?
#
loop_
_entity_poly.entity_id
_entity_poly.type
_entity_poly.pdbx_seq_one_letter_code
_entity_poly.pdbx_strand_id
1 'polypeptide(L)'
;MFALTACGLYTVAVDEPFGVTTEPRWLGAKILLYSASIAAGLGIRMTLRPFGPAFGALMTTGSTDEVERAIRRSVDGCLPYVWTIWGSVLAAAALGVLKPGANL
;
A
#
# COMPACT_ATOMS: atom_id res chain seq x y z
N MET A 1 9.84 -6.58 1.05
CA MET A 1 9.19 -5.50 1.82
C MET A 1 10.16 -4.83 2.77
N PHE A 2 10.75 -5.55 3.74
CA PHE A 2 11.78 -4.98 4.64
C PHE A 2 12.95 -4.30 3.91
N ALA A 3 13.45 -4.89 2.82
CA ALA A 3 14.51 -4.28 2.01
C ALA A 3 14.08 -2.97 1.33
N LEU A 4 12.82 -2.84 0.90
CA LEU A 4 12.28 -1.64 0.27
C LEU A 4 12.01 -0.53 1.30
N THR A 5 11.49 -0.90 2.47
CA THR A 5 11.31 0.02 3.60
C THR A 5 12.65 0.51 4.14
N ALA A 6 13.65 -0.37 4.26
CA ALA A 6 15.00 -0.01 4.66
C ALA A 6 15.69 0.90 3.64
N CYS A 7 15.54 0.61 2.33
CA CYS A 7 16.05 1.46 1.25
C CYS A 7 15.36 2.84 1.23
N GLY A 8 14.04 2.88 1.47
CA GLY A 8 13.29 4.13 1.60
C GLY A 8 13.69 4.98 2.82
N LEU A 9 13.92 4.35 3.99
CA LEU A 9 14.43 5.04 5.18
C LEU A 9 15.87 5.57 4.96
N TYR A 10 16.73 4.76 4.34
CA TYR A 10 18.10 5.13 4.01
C TYR A 10 18.18 6.34 3.07
N THR A 11 17.35 6.37 2.03
CA THR A 11 17.32 7.46 1.05
C THR A 11 16.72 8.77 1.58
N VAL A 12 15.95 8.72 2.68
CA VAL A 12 15.44 9.94 3.36
C VAL A 12 16.42 10.49 4.38
N ALA A 13 17.23 9.62 4.99
CA ALA A 13 18.16 9.98 6.07
C ALA A 13 19.55 10.42 5.58
N VAL A 14 19.93 10.10 4.34
CA VAL A 14 21.26 10.38 3.78
C VAL A 14 21.15 11.45 2.69
N ASP A 15 21.98 12.49 2.79
CA ASP A 15 21.99 13.62 1.84
C ASP A 15 22.50 13.22 0.43
N GLU A 16 23.40 12.24 0.33
CA GLU A 16 23.91 11.67 -0.92
C GLU A 16 23.84 10.13 -0.95
N PRO A 17 22.63 9.52 -1.03
CA PRO A 17 22.49 8.07 -0.93
C PRO A 17 23.05 7.32 -2.16
N PHE A 18 23.29 8.03 -3.27
CA PHE A 18 23.83 7.48 -4.52
C PHE A 18 25.07 8.22 -5.04
N GLY A 19 25.66 9.13 -4.25
CA GLY A 19 26.79 9.96 -4.70
C GLY A 19 26.43 11.00 -5.77
N VAL A 20 25.17 11.45 -5.78
CA VAL A 20 24.64 12.49 -6.69
C VAL A 20 24.01 13.59 -5.85
N THR A 21 24.37 14.85 -6.13
CA THR A 21 23.93 16.06 -5.41
C THR A 21 22.51 16.53 -5.76
N THR A 22 21.79 15.80 -6.61
CA THR A 22 20.42 16.13 -7.01
C THR A 22 19.45 15.75 -5.89
N GLU A 23 19.10 16.73 -5.05
CA GLU A 23 18.20 16.67 -3.89
C GLU A 23 17.29 15.41 -3.83
N PRO A 24 17.77 14.28 -3.24
CA PRO A 24 17.24 12.93 -3.47
C PRO A 24 15.99 12.61 -2.65
N ARG A 25 15.53 13.57 -1.83
CA ARG A 25 14.48 13.36 -0.81
C ARG A 25 13.11 13.07 -1.43
N TRP A 26 12.79 13.67 -2.58
CA TRP A 26 11.53 13.39 -3.29
C TRP A 26 11.50 11.97 -3.89
N LEU A 27 12.66 11.44 -4.31
CA LEU A 27 12.79 10.08 -4.81
C LEU A 27 12.66 9.06 -3.67
N GLY A 28 13.31 9.31 -2.53
CA GLY A 28 13.17 8.49 -1.32
C GLY A 28 11.73 8.44 -0.82
N ALA A 29 11.03 9.59 -0.81
CA ALA A 29 9.61 9.65 -0.47
C ALA A 29 8.74 8.79 -1.40
N LYS A 30 8.99 8.81 -2.72
CA LYS A 30 8.27 7.94 -3.68
C LYS A 30 8.51 6.45 -3.40
N ILE A 31 9.74 6.06 -3.07
CA ILE A 31 10.07 4.66 -2.75
C ILE A 31 9.33 4.21 -1.47
N LEU A 32 9.25 5.07 -0.46
CA LEU A 32 8.47 4.79 0.76
C LEU A 32 6.98 4.61 0.48
N LEU A 33 6.38 5.50 -0.32
CA LEU A 33 4.98 5.41 -0.72
C LEU A 33 4.71 4.12 -1.52
N TYR A 34 5.64 3.74 -2.41
CA TYR A 34 5.53 2.50 -3.16
C TYR A 34 5.61 1.27 -2.24
N SER A 35 6.50 1.31 -1.25
CA SER A 35 6.64 0.26 -0.24
C SER A 35 5.37 0.10 0.59
N ALA A 36 4.74 1.22 0.99
CA ALA A 36 3.48 1.23 1.70
C ALA A 36 2.33 0.62 0.86
N SER A 37 2.25 0.95 -0.43
CA SER A 37 1.27 0.35 -1.34
C SER A 37 1.45 -1.17 -1.46
N ILE A 38 2.69 -1.67 -1.60
CA ILE A 38 2.97 -3.11 -1.65
C ILE A 38 2.59 -3.79 -0.33
N ALA A 39 2.93 -3.17 0.79
CA ALA A 39 2.56 -3.65 2.13
C ALA A 39 1.04 -3.79 2.28
N ALA A 40 0.30 -2.77 1.87
CA ALA A 40 -1.15 -2.77 1.89
C ALA A 40 -1.73 -3.88 0.99
N GLY A 41 -1.15 -4.10 -0.20
CA GLY A 41 -1.53 -5.21 -1.07
C GLY A 41 -1.32 -6.60 -0.44
N LEU A 42 -0.26 -6.78 0.35
CA LEU A 42 -0.06 -8.01 1.13
C LEU A 42 -1.10 -8.14 2.26
N GLY A 43 -1.40 -7.04 2.95
CA GLY A 43 -2.46 -6.96 3.96
C GLY A 43 -3.81 -7.41 3.41
N ILE A 44 -4.21 -6.92 2.23
CA ILE A 44 -5.44 -7.35 1.54
C ILE A 44 -5.45 -8.86 1.32
N ARG A 45 -4.35 -9.45 0.83
CA ARG A 45 -4.27 -10.91 0.59
C ARG A 45 -4.41 -11.73 1.87
N MET A 46 -3.92 -11.21 3.00
CA MET A 46 -4.09 -11.87 4.31
C MET A 46 -5.52 -11.73 4.81
N THR A 47 -6.10 -10.54 4.71
CA THR A 47 -7.46 -10.24 5.17
C THR A 47 -8.54 -10.91 4.32
N LEU A 48 -8.30 -11.13 3.02
CA LEU A 48 -9.20 -11.88 2.13
C LEU A 48 -9.15 -13.40 2.29
N ARG A 49 -8.25 -13.96 3.11
CA ARG A 49 -8.18 -15.43 3.29
C ARG A 49 -9.53 -16.07 3.67
N PRO A 50 -10.34 -15.49 4.57
CA PRO A 50 -11.64 -16.06 4.94
C PRO A 50 -12.72 -15.90 3.85
N PHE A 51 -12.50 -15.01 2.88
CA PHE A 51 -13.46 -14.77 1.79
C PHE A 51 -13.67 -16.02 0.94
N GLY A 52 -12.60 -16.74 0.60
CA GLY A 52 -12.68 -17.93 -0.26
C GLY A 52 -13.66 -18.99 0.27
N PRO A 53 -13.48 -19.47 1.52
CA PRO A 53 -14.42 -20.39 2.15
C PRO A 53 -15.85 -19.83 2.28
N ALA A 54 -16.00 -18.55 2.66
CA ALA A 54 -17.32 -17.93 2.79
C ALA A 54 -18.06 -17.82 1.46
N PHE A 55 -17.34 -17.50 0.38
CA PHE A 55 -17.88 -17.47 -0.98
C PHE A 55 -18.25 -18.88 -1.46
N GLY A 56 -17.46 -19.90 -1.13
CA GLY A 56 -17.82 -21.29 -1.38
C GLY A 56 -19.11 -21.71 -0.66
N ALA A 57 -19.28 -21.30 0.60
CA ALA A 57 -20.52 -21.51 1.35
C ALA A 57 -21.70 -20.80 0.67
N LEU A 58 -21.54 -19.53 0.26
CA LEU A 58 -22.57 -18.78 -0.47
C LEU A 58 -23.06 -19.53 -1.73
N MET A 59 -22.13 -20.13 -2.48
CA MET A 59 -22.45 -20.86 -3.71
C MET A 59 -23.17 -22.20 -3.47
N THR A 60 -23.05 -22.78 -2.28
CA THR A 60 -23.58 -24.11 -1.96
C THR A 60 -24.85 -24.04 -1.11
N THR A 61 -24.86 -23.20 -0.08
CA THR A 61 -25.98 -23.06 0.87
C THR A 61 -26.86 -21.84 0.59
N GLY A 62 -26.46 -20.97 -0.34
CA GLY A 62 -27.11 -19.69 -0.57
C GLY A 62 -26.75 -18.64 0.48
N SER A 63 -27.42 -17.49 0.40
CA SER A 63 -27.17 -16.35 1.30
C SER A 63 -27.85 -16.58 2.65
N THR A 64 -27.04 -16.89 3.66
CA THR A 64 -27.45 -16.88 5.08
C THR A 64 -26.81 -15.71 5.80
N ASP A 65 -27.36 -15.32 6.95
CA ASP A 65 -26.84 -14.19 7.73
C ASP A 65 -25.39 -14.40 8.16
N GLU A 66 -24.97 -15.63 8.43
CA GLU A 66 -23.60 -15.99 8.81
C GLU A 66 -22.64 -15.81 7.63
N VAL A 67 -23.02 -16.30 6.44
CA VAL A 67 -22.20 -16.21 5.23
C VAL A 67 -22.06 -14.75 4.78
N GLU A 68 -23.16 -14.00 4.77
CA GLU A 68 -23.17 -12.58 4.43
C GLU A 68 -22.28 -11.77 5.40
N ARG A 69 -22.38 -12.05 6.71
CA ARG A 69 -21.49 -11.41 7.71
C ARG A 69 -20.02 -11.74 7.48
N ALA A 70 -19.69 -12.98 7.13
CA ALA A 70 -18.31 -13.40 6.86
C ALA A 70 -17.74 -12.72 5.61
N ILE A 71 -18.53 -12.62 4.54
CA ILE A 71 -18.17 -11.93 3.31
C ILE A 71 -17.97 -10.44 3.58
N ARG A 72 -18.95 -9.76 4.19
CA ARG A 72 -18.86 -8.33 4.52
C ARG A 72 -17.63 -8.03 5.36
N ARG A 73 -17.39 -8.79 6.43
CA ARG A 73 -16.21 -8.60 7.28
C ARG A 73 -14.90 -8.72 6.52
N SER A 74 -14.82 -9.64 5.55
CA SER A 74 -13.63 -9.82 4.71
C SER A 74 -13.42 -8.63 3.78
N VAL A 75 -14.50 -8.11 3.18
CA VAL A 75 -14.47 -6.94 2.29
C VAL A 75 -14.16 -5.66 3.06
N ASP A 76 -14.87 -5.40 4.16
CA ASP A 76 -14.70 -4.22 5.00
C ASP A 76 -13.29 -4.15 5.58
N GLY A 77 -12.73 -5.30 5.97
CA GLY A 77 -11.35 -5.42 6.41
C GLY A 77 -10.32 -5.02 5.34
N CYS A 78 -10.68 -5.06 4.05
CA CYS A 78 -9.79 -4.65 2.96
C CYS A 78 -9.79 -3.13 2.72
N LEU A 79 -10.84 -2.43 3.13
CA LEU A 79 -11.03 -1.00 2.83
C LEU A 79 -9.87 -0.13 3.35
N PRO A 80 -9.36 -0.28 4.59
CA PRO A 80 -8.25 0.55 5.08
C PRO A 80 -6.98 0.42 4.22
N TYR A 81 -6.71 -0.78 3.71
CA TYR A 81 -5.56 -1.03 2.83
C TYR A 81 -5.75 -0.40 1.45
N VAL A 82 -6.96 -0.44 0.90
CA VAL A 82 -7.28 0.24 -0.37
C VAL A 82 -7.08 1.75 -0.22
N TRP A 83 -7.52 2.33 0.90
CA TRP A 83 -7.34 3.75 1.19
C TRP A 83 -5.85 4.10 1.33
N THR A 84 -5.05 3.20 1.92
CA THR A 84 -3.60 3.34 2.02
C THR A 84 -2.94 3.36 0.63
N ILE A 85 -3.36 2.48 -0.27
CA ILE A 85 -2.84 2.42 -1.65
C ILE A 85 -3.18 3.72 -2.38
N TRP A 86 -4.45 4.14 -2.36
CA TRP A 86 -4.87 5.37 -3.04
C TRP A 86 -4.20 6.61 -2.46
N GLY A 87 -4.10 6.72 -1.14
CA GLY A 87 -3.37 7.80 -0.48
C GLY A 87 -1.90 7.84 -0.89
N SER A 88 -1.25 6.67 -0.96
CA SER A 88 0.16 6.55 -1.37
C SER A 88 0.37 6.92 -2.84
N VAL A 89 -0.51 6.48 -3.73
CA VAL A 89 -0.45 6.80 -5.17
C VAL A 89 -0.67 8.29 -5.41
N LEU A 90 -1.68 8.90 -4.77
CA LEU A 90 -1.96 10.32 -4.89
C LEU A 90 -0.80 11.17 -4.36
N ALA A 91 -0.23 10.81 -3.21
CA ALA A 91 0.95 11.49 -2.66
C ALA A 91 2.17 11.36 -3.59
N ALA A 92 2.38 10.18 -4.20
CA ALA A 92 3.49 9.96 -5.12
C ALA A 92 3.32 10.76 -6.43
N ALA A 93 2.10 10.87 -6.93
CA ALA A 93 1.75 11.70 -8.08
C ALA A 93 1.98 13.18 -7.77
N ALA A 94 1.50 13.67 -6.61
CA ALA A 94 1.70 15.05 -6.17
C ALA A 94 3.20 15.38 -6.04
N LEU A 95 4.01 14.51 -5.43
CA LEU A 95 5.46 14.66 -5.36
C LEU A 95 6.12 14.67 -6.74
N GLY A 96 5.57 13.96 -7.73
CA GLY A 96 6.06 13.98 -9.10
C GLY A 96 5.79 15.27 -9.85
N VAL A 97 4.67 15.93 -9.56
CA VAL A 97 4.30 17.22 -10.17
C VAL A 97 4.99 18.37 -9.47
N LEU A 98 4.94 18.41 -8.14
CA LEU A 98 5.41 19.55 -7.35
C LEU A 98 6.93 19.58 -7.18
N LYS A 99 7.61 18.43 -7.27
CA LYS A 99 9.07 18.25 -7.08
C LYS A 99 9.66 19.21 -6.03
N PRO A 100 9.14 19.21 -4.78
CA PRO A 100 9.63 20.14 -3.76
C PRO A 100 11.13 19.93 -3.52
N GLY A 101 11.92 21.00 -3.64
CA GLY A 101 13.39 20.96 -3.51
C GLY A 101 14.17 20.66 -4.80
N ALA A 102 13.50 20.40 -5.93
CA ALA A 102 14.21 20.27 -7.20
C ALA A 102 14.66 21.64 -7.71
N ASN A 103 15.94 21.96 -7.59
CA ASN A 103 16.58 23.00 -8.41
C ASN A 103 16.70 22.44 -9.84
N LEU A 104 15.73 22.80 -10.70
CA LEU A 104 15.70 22.50 -12.14
C LEU A 104 16.15 23.73 -12.93
#